data_AF-A0A1N6G8K4-F1
#
_entry.id   AF-A0A1N6G8K4-F1
#
_cell.length_a   1.000
_cell.length_b   1.000
_cell.length_c   1.000
_cell.angle_alpha   90.00
_cell.angle_beta   90.00
_cell.angle_gamma   90.00
#
_symmetry.space_group_name_H-M   'P 1'
#
loop_
_entity.id
_entity.type
_entity.pdbx_description
1 polymer ?
#
loop_
_entity_poly.entity_id
_entity_poly.type
_entity_poly.pdbx_seq_one_letter_code
_entity_poly.pdbx_strand_id
1 'polypeptide(L)'
;MQSSDSTFDLILPDGRLDILTGRWLQGVRDVRVRGGRSTQLRNIAVSEKTTECVPLVINQDYFLNNAGSIPGFGEFTSGDRIRSVAAKSSVIRLVSPDGAGSYRPGMPILIYGYNQDSQGYPPSIRYFERNSVAKVGVNLIELVTPLQYDYDARWADIAQNADSVAGNNETGAARVLSLDRPGFRVARNIELDDLEFLSSREHRDENDVTSLDGSLYAFSADRVVCNRVRVNGYFYPSASGTIIVNDSYIRFVENDKLVDYIEYNRCEIGFFSNGPAVNRIVVNDSTIEEPIPIISCRAAEFNDVTFLGERRPASAFVTLSFSTPMDSIEFNRPRLTSSAGGVLPLTSGGGVVRVKVAAVKGDVLYTSFSGINDPVPRGLSVGSILRNESGEPLFDVAGVWFENGETAIGVKARNEVAAGQVGQILLANICKRLSISDPVIVGTLASAEEKFSSPRSNANSSLDIAVQLKVDDTKILDAHHNDSAIVGRFDFGASAEQQTFDVTIHRRARELIVSVGDGDGVTEPGDGGTLLLSGMDYTGRAVWRSSIDMTAPGMRTIREDQVVAMAQDKVQSLPGVRIVRLRAMCTGHHSARAKDVDFKILF
;
A
#
# COMPACT_ATOMS: atom_id res chain seq x y z
N MET A 1 23.17 18.97 29.39
CA MET A 1 22.45 17.70 29.17
C MET A 1 22.58 16.85 30.42
N GLN A 2 21.51 16.75 31.21
CA GLN A 2 21.37 15.78 32.30
C GLN A 2 19.89 15.40 32.42
N SER A 3 19.64 14.13 32.75
CA SER A 3 18.36 13.40 32.94
C SER A 3 17.85 12.64 31.70
N SER A 4 17.99 11.31 31.74
CA SER A 4 17.64 10.33 30.69
C SER A 4 16.16 9.94 30.62
N ASP A 5 15.30 10.54 31.46
CA ASP A 5 13.91 10.11 31.65
C ASP A 5 12.91 11.26 31.80
N SER A 6 13.31 12.51 31.58
CA SER A 6 12.39 13.66 31.58
C SER A 6 12.14 14.15 30.16
N THR A 7 10.90 14.07 29.70
CA THR A 7 10.44 14.82 28.51
C THR A 7 10.78 16.29 28.71
N PHE A 8 11.46 16.86 27.73
CA PHE A 8 11.79 18.28 27.74
C PHE A 8 10.87 19.05 26.79
N ASP A 9 10.38 20.20 27.24
CA ASP A 9 9.58 21.12 26.45
C ASP A 9 10.47 22.22 25.85
N LEU A 10 10.52 22.30 24.52
CA LEU A 10 11.13 23.41 23.79
C LEU A 10 10.03 24.34 23.29
N ILE A 11 10.00 25.57 23.78
CA ILE A 11 9.10 26.61 23.28
C ILE A 11 9.90 27.53 22.37
N LEU A 12 9.48 27.63 21.12
CA LEU A 12 10.08 28.50 20.12
C LEU A 12 9.33 29.82 20.05
N PRO A 13 10.02 30.96 19.83
CA PRO A 13 9.36 32.26 19.74
C PRO A 13 8.51 32.40 18.47
N ASP A 14 7.62 33.39 18.50
CA ASP A 14 6.84 33.83 17.36
C ASP A 14 7.74 34.24 16.17
N GLY A 15 7.24 34.03 14.95
CA GLY A 15 7.88 34.49 13.72
C GLY A 15 8.97 33.56 13.17
N ARG A 16 9.80 34.11 12.29
CA ARG A 16 10.78 33.35 11.51
C ARG A 16 12.08 33.11 12.28
N LEU A 17 12.48 31.85 12.36
CA LEU A 17 13.73 31.37 12.92
C LEU A 17 14.61 30.81 11.82
N ASP A 18 15.76 31.45 11.63
CA ASP A 18 16.80 30.94 10.76
C ASP A 18 17.73 30.02 11.56
N ILE A 19 17.71 28.73 11.20
CA ILE A 19 18.53 27.69 11.82
C ILE A 19 19.69 27.31 10.90
N LEU A 20 20.81 26.93 11.51
CA LEU A 20 22.06 26.60 10.81
C LEU A 20 22.21 25.10 10.50
N THR A 21 21.36 24.27 11.10
CA THR A 21 21.33 22.83 10.85
C THR A 21 19.96 22.28 11.23
N GLY A 22 19.43 21.30 10.48
CA GLY A 22 18.18 20.62 10.81
C GLY A 22 18.32 19.51 11.85
N ARG A 23 19.52 19.25 12.37
CA ARG A 23 19.84 18.09 13.23
C ARG A 23 19.72 18.37 14.72
N TRP A 24 19.06 19.45 15.11
CA TRP A 24 19.02 19.94 16.49
C TRP A 24 18.22 19.03 17.45
N LEU A 25 17.48 18.05 16.94
CA LEU A 25 16.83 16.99 17.73
C LEU A 25 17.55 15.63 17.71
N GLN A 26 18.63 15.47 16.94
CA GLN A 26 19.30 14.17 16.86
C GLN A 26 19.84 13.73 18.24
N GLY A 27 19.56 12.48 18.61
CA GLY A 27 19.93 11.92 19.90
C GLY A 27 19.05 12.36 21.08
N VAL A 28 18.04 13.21 20.85
CA VAL A 28 17.03 13.56 21.86
C VAL A 28 16.03 12.42 21.98
N ARG A 29 15.79 11.95 23.21
CA ARG A 29 14.95 10.78 23.47
C ARG A 29 13.46 11.13 23.54
N ASP A 30 13.14 12.17 24.31
CA ASP A 30 11.78 12.58 24.63
C ASP A 30 11.69 14.12 24.57
N VAL A 31 10.96 14.66 23.61
CA VAL A 31 10.82 16.12 23.43
C VAL A 31 9.45 16.49 22.92
N ARG A 32 8.97 17.63 23.39
CA ARG A 32 7.85 18.35 22.80
C ARG A 32 8.32 19.74 22.37
N VAL A 33 8.18 20.04 21.09
CA VAL A 33 8.50 21.33 20.50
C VAL A 33 7.21 22.06 20.20
N ARG A 34 7.05 23.26 20.76
CA ARG A 34 5.88 24.10 20.55
C ARG A 34 6.30 25.41 19.92
N GLY A 35 5.71 25.72 18.77
CA GLY A 35 5.77 27.06 18.20
C GLY A 35 4.93 28.05 19.00
N GLY A 36 5.37 29.30 18.99
CA GLY A 36 4.52 30.44 19.29
C GLY A 36 3.60 30.77 18.10
N ARG A 37 3.05 31.99 18.07
CA ARG A 37 2.20 32.43 16.97
C ARG A 37 3.03 32.57 15.69
N SER A 38 2.65 31.82 14.65
CA SER A 38 3.29 31.89 13.34
C SER A 38 4.80 31.56 13.39
N THR A 39 5.21 30.62 14.24
CA THR A 39 6.60 30.15 14.28
C THR A 39 6.96 29.42 12.98
N GLN A 40 7.99 29.94 12.32
CA GLN A 40 8.46 29.46 11.02
C GLN A 40 9.92 29.06 11.12
N LEU A 41 10.24 27.82 10.76
CA LEU A 41 11.58 27.27 10.74
C LEU A 41 12.12 27.27 9.32
N ARG A 42 13.17 28.07 9.08
CA ARG A 42 13.94 28.04 7.83
C ARG A 42 15.36 27.61 8.13
N ASN A 43 15.85 26.60 7.45
CA ASN A 43 17.28 26.34 7.45
C ASN A 43 17.96 27.23 6.40
N ILE A 44 19.00 27.96 6.80
CA ILE A 44 19.73 28.87 5.92
C ILE A 44 21.07 28.29 5.44
N ALA A 45 21.37 27.04 5.77
CA ALA A 45 22.54 26.35 5.25
C ALA A 45 22.41 26.15 3.73
N VAL A 46 23.52 26.39 3.02
CA VAL A 46 23.56 26.29 1.56
C VAL A 46 24.16 24.94 1.18
N SER A 47 23.30 24.01 0.79
CA SER A 47 23.70 22.74 0.17
C SER A 47 22.71 22.33 -0.91
N GLU A 48 23.22 21.83 -2.03
CA GLU A 48 22.39 21.36 -3.15
C GLU A 48 22.14 19.85 -3.13
N LYS A 49 22.82 19.11 -2.24
CA LYS A 49 22.88 17.64 -2.29
C LYS A 49 22.69 16.96 -0.94
N THR A 50 22.54 17.72 0.14
CA THR A 50 22.56 17.18 1.49
C THR A 50 21.33 17.62 2.26
N THR A 51 20.93 16.84 3.26
CA THR A 51 19.90 17.27 4.22
C THR A 51 20.37 18.38 5.17
N GLU A 52 21.56 18.97 4.95
CA GLU A 52 22.00 20.16 5.70
C GLU A 52 21.06 21.34 5.55
N CYS A 53 20.33 21.44 4.44
CA CYS A 53 19.35 22.50 4.18
C CYS A 53 17.91 22.13 4.59
N VAL A 54 17.69 20.94 5.17
CA VAL A 54 16.38 20.55 5.70
C VAL A 54 16.14 21.28 7.03
N PRO A 55 14.97 21.92 7.24
CA PRO A 55 14.61 22.52 8.52
C PRO A 55 14.65 21.59 9.73
N LEU A 56 14.16 20.36 9.59
CA LEU A 56 14.24 19.38 10.66
C LEU A 56 14.41 17.96 10.15
N VAL A 57 15.46 17.31 10.65
CA VAL A 57 15.67 15.87 10.61
C VAL A 57 15.64 15.39 12.06
N ILE A 58 14.53 14.76 12.46
CA ILE A 58 14.27 14.37 13.86
C ILE A 58 15.41 13.48 14.39
N ASN A 59 15.76 12.45 13.63
CA ASN A 59 16.82 11.51 13.96
C ASN A 59 17.45 10.94 12.68
N GLN A 60 18.45 10.06 12.79
CA GLN A 60 19.02 9.36 11.62
C GLN A 60 18.34 8.00 11.36
N ASP A 61 18.48 7.43 10.17
CA ASP A 61 17.93 6.11 9.81
C ASP A 61 18.54 4.93 10.63
N TYR A 62 17.79 3.83 10.75
CA TYR A 62 18.19 2.64 11.50
C TYR A 62 19.50 2.00 11.08
N PHE A 63 19.87 2.03 9.81
CA PHE A 63 21.06 1.34 9.30
C PHE A 63 22.31 2.22 9.27
N LEU A 64 22.28 3.43 9.82
CA LEU A 64 23.45 4.30 9.86
C LEU A 64 23.95 4.51 11.28
N ASN A 65 25.27 4.53 11.42
CA ASN A 65 25.99 5.02 12.60
C ASN A 65 26.70 6.31 12.25
N ASN A 66 26.74 7.24 13.21
CA ASN A 66 27.40 8.53 13.04
C ASN A 66 26.98 9.22 11.73
N ALA A 67 25.71 9.05 11.34
CA ALA A 67 25.23 9.61 10.10
C ALA A 67 25.41 11.13 10.16
N GLY A 68 26.11 11.64 9.15
CA GLY A 68 26.31 13.06 8.99
C GLY A 68 25.04 13.72 8.49
N SER A 69 25.21 14.61 7.53
CA SER A 69 24.14 15.47 7.05
C SER A 69 23.42 14.98 5.80
N ILE A 70 23.52 13.69 5.47
CA ILE A 70 22.91 13.10 4.26
C ILE A 70 22.35 11.71 4.61
N PRO A 71 21.07 11.41 4.29
CA PRO A 71 20.56 10.05 4.24
C PRO A 71 21.44 9.22 3.30
N GLY A 72 22.01 8.13 3.81
CA GLY A 72 22.97 7.29 3.08
C GLY A 72 24.46 7.63 3.28
N PHE A 73 24.81 8.64 4.09
CA PHE A 73 26.19 8.90 4.51
C PHE A 73 26.35 8.74 6.02
N GLY A 74 27.00 7.66 6.41
CA GLY A 74 27.30 7.21 7.76
C GLY A 74 27.97 5.84 7.66
N GLU A 75 28.43 5.28 8.77
CA GLU A 75 28.87 3.89 8.77
C GLU A 75 27.63 3.00 8.73
N PHE A 76 27.46 2.26 7.64
CA PHE A 76 26.32 1.36 7.48
C PHE A 76 26.44 0.17 8.44
N THR A 77 25.33 -0.21 9.07
CA THR A 77 25.25 -1.38 9.94
C THR A 77 23.98 -2.16 9.65
N SER A 78 24.14 -3.42 9.24
CA SER A 78 23.01 -4.35 9.05
C SER A 78 22.67 -5.12 10.33
N GLY A 79 23.57 -5.18 11.31
CA GLY A 79 23.38 -6.02 12.50
C GLY A 79 23.70 -7.50 12.25
N ASP A 80 23.38 -8.35 13.24
CA ASP A 80 23.82 -9.74 13.29
C ASP A 80 22.82 -10.70 12.64
N ARG A 81 23.31 -11.62 11.81
CA ARG A 81 22.46 -12.66 11.19
C ARG A 81 21.92 -13.62 12.24
N ILE A 82 20.64 -13.99 12.08
CA ILE A 82 19.96 -14.99 12.91
C ILE A 82 19.65 -16.25 12.11
N ARG A 83 19.54 -17.38 12.83
CA ARG A 83 18.99 -18.61 12.24
C ARG A 83 17.50 -18.46 11.99
N SER A 84 16.95 -19.31 11.11
CA SER A 84 15.52 -19.34 10.87
C SER A 84 14.76 -19.57 12.18
N VAL A 85 13.69 -18.81 12.39
CA VAL A 85 12.90 -18.82 13.61
C VAL A 85 11.45 -18.59 13.23
N ALA A 86 10.56 -19.35 13.87
CA ALA A 86 9.13 -19.23 13.63
C ALA A 86 8.53 -18.07 14.45
N ALA A 87 7.44 -17.51 13.93
CA ALA A 87 6.57 -16.60 14.67
C ALA A 87 6.16 -17.22 16.01
N LYS A 88 5.87 -16.36 16.99
CA LYS A 88 5.55 -16.68 18.39
C LYS A 88 6.72 -17.24 19.20
N SER A 89 7.93 -17.37 18.63
CA SER A 89 9.13 -17.65 19.41
C SER A 89 9.56 -16.40 20.20
N SER A 90 9.98 -16.58 21.46
CA SER A 90 10.64 -15.53 22.24
C SER A 90 12.16 -15.66 22.25
N VAL A 91 12.74 -16.55 21.43
CA VAL A 91 14.18 -16.78 21.39
C VAL A 91 14.65 -16.76 19.94
N ILE A 92 15.67 -15.94 19.68
CA ILE A 92 16.42 -15.93 18.43
C ILE A 92 17.83 -16.46 18.67
N ARG A 93 18.38 -17.16 17.68
CA ARG A 93 19.75 -17.67 17.71
C ARG A 93 20.60 -16.90 16.72
N LEU A 94 21.70 -16.34 17.18
CA LEU A 94 22.69 -15.74 16.30
C LEU A 94 23.40 -16.83 15.49
N VAL A 95 23.76 -16.51 14.25
CA VAL A 95 24.59 -17.41 13.42
C VAL A 95 26.02 -17.45 13.98
N SER A 96 26.57 -16.30 14.35
CA SER A 96 27.87 -16.18 15.01
C SER A 96 27.69 -15.93 16.53
N PRO A 97 28.32 -16.73 17.41
CA PRO A 97 28.29 -16.48 18.86
C PRO A 97 28.88 -15.13 19.26
N ASP A 98 29.89 -14.65 18.53
CA ASP A 98 30.63 -13.42 18.87
C ASP A 98 29.73 -12.18 18.83
N GLY A 99 28.65 -12.20 18.03
CA GLY A 99 27.67 -11.11 17.96
C GLY A 99 26.89 -10.91 19.26
N ALA A 100 26.81 -11.90 20.16
CA ALA A 100 26.05 -11.79 21.40
C ALA A 100 26.57 -10.67 22.32
N GLY A 101 27.86 -10.36 22.26
CA GLY A 101 28.49 -9.28 23.03
C GLY A 101 27.96 -7.88 22.69
N SER A 102 27.32 -7.71 21.53
CA SER A 102 26.71 -6.45 21.10
C SER A 102 25.38 -6.15 21.78
N TYR A 103 24.82 -7.11 22.54
CA TYR A 103 23.49 -7.01 23.14
C TYR A 103 23.53 -7.09 24.67
N ARG A 104 22.54 -6.48 25.32
CA ARG A 104 22.36 -6.56 26.78
C ARG A 104 20.88 -6.51 27.15
N PRO A 105 20.46 -7.06 28.31
CA PRO A 105 19.08 -6.94 28.79
C PRO A 105 18.58 -5.49 28.80
N GLY A 106 17.33 -5.28 28.39
CA GLY A 106 16.67 -3.98 28.26
C GLY A 106 17.04 -3.19 27.00
N MET A 107 17.94 -3.68 26.15
CA MET A 107 18.33 -2.99 24.92
C MET A 107 17.19 -3.05 23.88
N PRO A 108 16.81 -1.90 23.29
CA PRO A 108 15.88 -1.89 22.15
C PRO A 108 16.58 -2.46 20.91
N ILE A 109 15.87 -3.30 20.17
CA ILE A 109 16.37 -3.97 18.97
C ILE A 109 15.32 -3.96 17.87
N LEU A 110 15.78 -4.05 16.62
CA LEU A 110 14.98 -4.32 15.44
C LEU A 110 15.29 -5.75 14.98
N ILE A 111 14.29 -6.62 14.93
CA ILE A 111 14.39 -7.90 14.22
C ILE A 111 13.81 -7.67 12.83
N TYR A 112 14.53 -8.08 11.78
CA TYR A 112 14.13 -7.74 10.42
C TYR A 112 14.64 -8.73 9.35
N GLY A 113 14.01 -8.74 8.18
CA GLY A 113 14.43 -9.53 7.02
C GLY A 113 13.47 -9.45 5.84
N TYR A 114 13.86 -10.14 4.75
CA TYR A 114 13.19 -10.16 3.45
C TYR A 114 13.16 -8.76 2.81
N ASN A 115 14.31 -8.34 2.29
CA ASN A 115 14.41 -7.10 1.54
C ASN A 115 13.81 -7.30 0.15
N GLN A 116 12.85 -6.45 -0.20
CA GLN A 116 12.13 -6.54 -1.46
C GLN A 116 12.71 -5.64 -2.53
N ASP A 117 13.64 -4.73 -2.22
CA ASP A 117 14.18 -3.81 -3.22
C ASP A 117 15.69 -3.63 -3.07
N SER A 118 16.33 -3.40 -4.19
CA SER A 118 17.76 -3.06 -4.27
C SER A 118 18.01 -1.58 -4.52
N GLN A 119 16.95 -0.88 -4.93
CA GLN A 119 17.01 0.53 -5.30
C GLN A 119 16.42 1.38 -4.19
N GLY A 120 17.14 2.46 -3.87
CA GLY A 120 16.71 3.46 -2.90
C GLY A 120 17.08 3.10 -1.47
N TYR A 121 16.92 4.08 -0.60
CA TYR A 121 17.32 4.03 0.80
C TYR A 121 16.24 4.72 1.66
N PRO A 122 15.86 4.21 2.85
CA PRO A 122 16.32 2.97 3.49
C PRO A 122 15.97 1.70 2.70
N PRO A 123 16.46 0.51 3.10
CA PRO A 123 16.08 -0.76 2.46
C PRO A 123 14.59 -1.08 2.61
N SER A 124 13.98 -1.71 1.60
CA SER A 124 12.56 -2.09 1.57
C SER A 124 12.31 -3.41 2.29
N ILE A 125 12.52 -3.44 3.61
CA ILE A 125 12.37 -4.66 4.41
C ILE A 125 10.90 -5.01 4.64
N ARG A 126 10.47 -6.20 4.20
CA ARG A 126 9.06 -6.61 4.34
C ARG A 126 8.68 -6.98 5.77
N TYR A 127 9.53 -7.74 6.45
CA TYR A 127 9.26 -8.25 7.79
C TYR A 127 10.20 -7.57 8.76
N PHE A 128 9.65 -6.77 9.65
CA PHE A 128 10.40 -6.11 10.71
C PHE A 128 9.51 -5.92 11.93
N GLU A 129 10.12 -5.94 13.10
CA GLU A 129 9.45 -5.65 14.37
C GLU A 129 10.45 -5.10 15.39
N ARG A 130 9.99 -4.13 16.20
CA ARG A 130 10.74 -3.60 17.33
C ARG A 130 10.53 -4.50 18.55
N ASN A 131 11.60 -4.74 19.29
CA ASN A 131 11.55 -5.56 20.49
C ASN A 131 12.56 -5.05 21.52
N SER A 132 12.63 -5.72 22.66
CA SER A 132 13.65 -5.51 23.66
C SER A 132 14.28 -6.84 24.06
N VAL A 133 15.57 -6.80 24.37
CA VAL A 133 16.29 -7.96 24.87
C VAL A 133 15.87 -8.26 26.31
N ALA A 134 15.27 -9.41 26.57
CA ALA A 134 14.99 -9.89 27.92
C ALA A 134 16.26 -10.48 28.57
N LYS A 135 16.99 -11.32 27.82
CA LYS A 135 18.19 -12.00 28.29
C LYS A 135 19.16 -12.29 27.14
N VAL A 136 20.46 -12.31 27.45
CA VAL A 136 21.51 -12.70 26.51
C VAL A 136 22.20 -13.97 27.03
N GLY A 137 22.34 -14.96 26.17
CA GLY A 137 23.19 -16.15 26.35
C GLY A 137 24.34 -16.15 25.34
N VAL A 138 25.11 -17.25 25.28
CA VAL A 138 26.32 -17.33 24.43
C VAL A 138 26.06 -17.07 22.94
N ASN A 139 24.93 -17.52 22.40
CA ASN A 139 24.51 -17.26 21.02
C ASN A 139 22.98 -17.07 20.91
N LEU A 140 22.36 -16.69 22.03
CA LEU A 140 20.92 -16.63 22.19
C LEU A 140 20.52 -15.25 22.69
N ILE A 141 19.47 -14.70 22.10
CA ILE A 141 18.81 -13.51 22.60
C ILE A 141 17.37 -13.91 22.89
N GLU A 142 16.98 -13.78 24.14
CA GLU A 142 15.59 -13.92 24.57
C GLU A 142 14.93 -12.54 24.44
N LEU A 143 13.74 -12.53 23.86
CA LEU A 143 12.95 -11.34 23.53
C LEU A 143 11.88 -11.11 24.61
N VAL A 144 11.60 -9.84 24.89
CA VAL A 144 10.50 -9.47 25.81
C VAL A 144 9.14 -9.86 25.21
N THR A 145 8.95 -9.61 23.92
CA THR A 145 7.73 -9.97 23.20
C THR A 145 8.02 -11.11 22.22
N PRO A 146 7.17 -12.15 22.13
CA PRO A 146 7.30 -13.17 21.09
C PRO A 146 7.21 -12.58 19.68
N LEU A 147 7.92 -13.18 18.73
CA LEU A 147 7.96 -12.69 17.35
C LEU A 147 6.58 -12.69 16.67
N GLN A 148 6.30 -11.68 15.86
CA GLN A 148 5.09 -11.64 15.03
C GLN A 148 5.25 -12.41 13.71
N TYR A 149 6.45 -12.39 13.14
CA TYR A 149 6.74 -12.98 11.83
C TYR A 149 7.66 -14.18 11.93
N ASP A 150 7.59 -15.05 10.92
CA ASP A 150 8.64 -16.01 10.64
C ASP A 150 9.84 -15.27 10.02
N TYR A 151 11.05 -15.68 10.38
CA TYR A 151 12.28 -15.20 9.76
C TYR A 151 13.05 -16.37 9.17
N ASP A 152 13.46 -16.25 7.91
CA ASP A 152 14.21 -17.30 7.21
C ASP A 152 15.67 -16.87 6.97
N ALA A 153 16.61 -17.62 7.51
CA ALA A 153 18.04 -17.40 7.31
C ALA A 153 18.50 -17.60 5.86
N ARG A 154 17.66 -18.22 5.00
CA ARG A 154 17.96 -18.43 3.58
C ARG A 154 17.64 -17.22 2.70
N TRP A 155 16.94 -16.21 3.23
CA TRP A 155 16.70 -14.97 2.49
C TRP A 155 18.03 -14.37 2.03
N ALA A 156 18.07 -13.92 0.77
CA ALA A 156 19.29 -13.33 0.23
C ALA A 156 19.56 -11.98 0.85
N ASP A 157 20.83 -11.65 0.87
CA ASP A 157 21.26 -10.29 0.97
C ASP A 157 21.25 -9.60 -0.38
N ILE A 158 20.73 -8.38 -0.35
CA ILE A 158 20.64 -7.48 -1.49
C ILE A 158 21.47 -6.25 -1.15
N ALA A 159 22.55 -6.06 -1.91
CA ALA A 159 23.34 -4.84 -1.84
C ALA A 159 22.47 -3.64 -2.22
N GLN A 160 22.47 -2.62 -1.36
CA GLN A 160 21.77 -1.37 -1.61
C GLN A 160 22.66 -0.43 -2.42
N ASN A 161 22.11 0.19 -3.47
CA ASN A 161 22.82 1.15 -4.34
C ASN A 161 24.13 0.58 -4.91
N ALA A 162 24.00 -0.26 -5.95
CA ALA A 162 25.03 -1.11 -6.56
C ALA A 162 26.34 -0.43 -7.02
N ASP A 163 26.42 0.91 -6.98
CA ASP A 163 27.65 1.67 -7.26
C ASP A 163 28.61 1.76 -6.06
N SER A 164 28.21 1.29 -4.86
CA SER A 164 29.09 1.27 -3.68
C SER A 164 29.98 0.01 -3.67
N VAL A 165 31.28 0.20 -3.92
CA VAL A 165 32.32 -0.85 -4.02
C VAL A 165 32.67 -1.52 -2.67
N ALA A 166 31.84 -1.35 -1.64
CA ALA A 166 32.07 -1.94 -0.31
C ALA A 166 30.90 -2.88 0.03
N GLY A 167 31.17 -4.19 0.12
CA GLY A 167 30.22 -5.26 0.47
C GLY A 167 29.66 -5.19 1.90
N ASN A 168 29.49 -3.99 2.46
CA ASN A 168 28.95 -3.75 3.79
C ASN A 168 27.51 -3.22 3.77
N ASN A 169 26.94 -2.88 2.60
CA ASN A 169 25.60 -2.27 2.47
C ASN A 169 24.49 -3.28 2.14
N GLU A 170 24.63 -4.50 2.64
CA GLU A 170 23.78 -5.63 2.31
C GLU A 170 22.68 -5.86 3.35
N THR A 171 21.44 -6.02 2.89
CA THR A 171 20.29 -6.36 3.73
C THR A 171 19.35 -7.34 3.03
N GLY A 172 18.64 -8.13 3.82
CA GLY A 172 17.61 -9.04 3.33
C GLY A 172 17.60 -10.37 4.07
N ALA A 173 18.77 -10.95 4.35
CA ALA A 173 18.85 -12.08 5.27
C ALA A 173 18.32 -11.70 6.66
N ALA A 174 17.72 -12.67 7.36
CA ALA A 174 17.17 -12.46 8.70
C ALA A 174 18.24 -11.98 9.69
N ARG A 175 17.94 -10.89 10.41
CA ARG A 175 18.88 -10.22 11.31
C ARG A 175 18.23 -9.64 12.56
N VAL A 176 19.08 -9.34 13.53
CA VAL A 176 18.79 -8.46 14.67
C VAL A 176 19.76 -7.29 14.66
N LEU A 177 19.25 -6.09 14.91
CA LEU A 177 20.00 -4.84 14.93
C LEU A 177 19.74 -4.09 16.24
N SER A 178 20.79 -3.70 16.95
CA SER A 178 20.66 -2.84 18.12
C SER A 178 20.15 -1.45 17.73
N LEU A 179 19.16 -0.92 18.46
CA LEU A 179 18.68 0.46 18.31
C LEU A 179 19.25 1.42 19.38
N ASP A 180 20.22 0.94 20.15
CA ASP A 180 20.98 1.72 21.13
C ASP A 180 22.47 1.30 21.09
N ARG A 181 23.23 2.03 20.27
CA ARG A 181 24.63 1.72 19.95
C ARG A 181 25.44 3.01 19.76
N PRO A 182 26.78 2.97 19.75
CA PRO A 182 27.59 4.16 19.53
C PRO A 182 27.19 4.89 18.25
N GLY A 183 26.93 6.20 18.36
CA GLY A 183 26.52 7.02 17.23
C GLY A 183 25.08 6.84 16.76
N PHE A 184 24.24 6.04 17.44
CA PHE A 184 22.81 5.92 17.14
C PHE A 184 21.97 5.56 18.37
N ARG A 185 20.91 6.34 18.61
CA ARG A 185 19.87 5.99 19.57
C ARG A 185 18.51 6.34 19.00
N VAL A 186 17.59 5.40 19.03
CA VAL A 186 16.19 5.65 18.68
C VAL A 186 15.57 6.64 19.66
N ALA A 187 14.79 7.59 19.16
CA ALA A 187 13.97 8.46 19.99
C ALA A 187 12.75 7.68 20.49
N ARG A 188 12.21 8.04 21.65
CA ARG A 188 10.98 7.44 22.17
C ARG A 188 9.76 8.23 21.73
N ASN A 189 9.71 9.51 22.11
CA ASN A 189 8.54 10.35 21.86
C ASN A 189 8.96 11.74 21.38
N ILE A 190 8.54 12.10 20.17
CA ILE A 190 8.76 13.42 19.59
C ILE A 190 7.40 14.03 19.26
N GLU A 191 7.09 15.17 19.85
CA GLU A 191 5.86 15.92 19.58
C GLU A 191 6.21 17.29 19.01
N LEU A 192 5.58 17.65 17.89
CA LEU A 192 5.77 18.91 17.18
C LEU A 192 4.40 19.59 17.09
N ASP A 193 4.28 20.78 17.68
CA ASP A 193 3.03 21.56 17.70
C ASP A 193 3.25 22.95 17.10
N ASP A 194 2.34 23.37 16.22
CA ASP A 194 2.23 24.77 15.76
C ASP A 194 3.51 25.30 15.06
N LEU A 195 4.09 24.49 14.16
CA LEU A 195 5.31 24.82 13.42
C LEU A 195 5.06 24.87 11.92
N GLU A 196 5.64 25.86 11.25
CA GLU A 196 5.75 25.89 9.80
C GLU A 196 7.20 25.67 9.35
N PHE A 197 7.43 24.75 8.43
CA PHE A 197 8.73 24.47 7.83
C PHE A 197 8.83 25.17 6.48
N LEU A 198 9.73 26.13 6.38
CA LEU A 198 9.93 26.98 5.21
C LEU A 198 11.11 26.51 4.36
N SER A 199 10.99 26.75 3.05
CA SER A 199 12.11 26.66 2.13
C SER A 199 13.25 27.61 2.53
N SER A 200 14.47 27.10 2.40
CA SER A 200 15.76 27.78 2.50
C SER A 200 15.99 28.78 1.36
N ARG A 201 15.35 28.59 0.19
CA ARG A 201 15.59 29.35 -1.03
C ARG A 201 14.48 30.38 -1.23
N GLU A 202 14.85 31.65 -1.19
CA GLU A 202 13.96 32.73 -1.58
C GLU A 202 13.75 32.63 -3.11
N HIS A 203 12.50 32.45 -3.56
CA HIS A 203 12.07 32.48 -4.98
C HIS A 203 12.18 31.20 -5.82
N ARG A 204 11.53 30.09 -5.42
CA ARG A 204 11.15 29.06 -6.39
C ARG A 204 9.68 29.14 -6.80
N ASP A 205 9.45 28.79 -8.05
CA ASP A 205 8.13 28.49 -8.62
C ASP A 205 7.45 27.43 -7.73
N GLU A 206 6.15 27.61 -7.45
CA GLU A 206 5.33 26.69 -6.63
C GLU A 206 5.34 25.24 -7.17
N ASN A 207 5.84 25.05 -8.40
CA ASN A 207 5.95 23.78 -9.10
C ASN A 207 7.30 23.04 -8.91
N ASP A 208 8.33 23.65 -8.31
CA ASP A 208 9.69 23.07 -8.17
C ASP A 208 10.07 22.77 -6.70
N VAL A 209 9.35 21.82 -6.10
CA VAL A 209 9.59 21.34 -4.72
C VAL A 209 10.57 20.16 -4.73
N THR A 210 11.64 20.27 -3.95
CA THR A 210 12.66 19.22 -3.78
C THR A 210 12.59 18.59 -2.40
N SER A 211 13.07 17.35 -2.27
CA SER A 211 13.09 16.59 -1.01
C SER A 211 13.92 17.23 0.11
N LEU A 212 14.75 18.23 -0.19
CA LEU A 212 15.68 18.83 0.77
C LEU A 212 15.18 20.16 1.34
N ASP A 213 14.15 20.75 0.73
CA ASP A 213 13.81 22.15 0.97
C ASP A 213 12.43 22.28 1.61
N GLY A 214 12.31 23.05 2.70
CA GLY A 214 11.05 23.16 3.47
C GLY A 214 10.53 21.84 4.05
N SER A 215 11.39 20.82 4.10
CA SER A 215 11.03 19.44 4.37
C SER A 215 11.15 19.07 5.86
N LEU A 216 10.46 18.01 6.26
CA LEU A 216 10.50 17.41 7.59
C LEU A 216 10.78 15.91 7.46
N TYR A 217 11.89 15.46 8.05
CA TYR A 217 12.27 14.05 8.09
C TYR A 217 11.97 13.48 9.47
N ALA A 218 10.92 12.67 9.56
CA ALA A 218 10.44 12.06 10.78
C ALA A 218 11.00 10.63 10.92
N PHE A 219 12.29 10.55 11.23
CA PHE A 219 13.06 9.30 11.26
C PHE A 219 13.27 8.78 12.70
N SER A 220 13.35 7.45 12.86
CA SER A 220 13.88 6.76 14.04
C SER A 220 13.36 7.23 15.39
N ALA A 221 12.04 7.18 15.54
CA ALA A 221 11.35 7.31 16.82
C ALA A 221 10.36 6.16 17.06
N ASP A 222 10.13 5.78 18.32
CA ASP A 222 9.01 4.89 18.65
C ASP A 222 7.67 5.58 18.36
N ARG A 223 7.58 6.89 18.64
CA ARG A 223 6.41 7.73 18.35
C ARG A 223 6.80 9.14 17.90
N VAL A 224 6.21 9.60 16.79
CA VAL A 224 6.21 10.99 16.35
C VAL A 224 4.76 11.49 16.27
N VAL A 225 4.49 12.67 16.82
CA VAL A 225 3.20 13.36 16.65
C VAL A 225 3.44 14.75 16.11
N CYS A 226 2.75 15.10 15.04
CA CYS A 226 2.76 16.42 14.44
C CYS A 226 1.34 16.99 14.52
N ASN A 227 1.14 18.09 15.26
CA ASN A 227 -0.16 18.76 15.36
C ASN A 227 -0.07 20.17 14.79
N ARG A 228 -1.00 20.50 13.89
CA ARG A 228 -1.08 21.84 13.29
C ARG A 228 0.26 22.29 12.70
N VAL A 229 0.95 21.36 12.03
CA VAL A 229 2.20 21.67 11.33
C VAL A 229 1.92 22.03 9.88
N ARG A 230 2.77 22.88 9.32
CA ARG A 230 2.77 23.20 7.89
C ARG A 230 4.11 22.81 7.28
N VAL A 231 4.12 21.79 6.44
CA VAL A 231 5.32 21.34 5.73
C VAL A 231 5.20 21.79 4.28
N ASN A 232 5.94 22.85 3.90
CA ASN A 232 5.90 23.38 2.55
C ASN A 232 6.73 22.56 1.55
N GLY A 233 7.61 21.67 2.05
CA GLY A 233 8.38 20.71 1.29
C GLY A 233 7.84 19.28 1.35
N TYR A 234 8.77 18.33 1.46
CA TYR A 234 8.47 16.92 1.67
C TYR A 234 8.35 16.58 3.15
N PHE A 235 7.39 15.72 3.47
CA PHE A 235 7.31 14.99 4.71
C PHE A 235 7.73 13.55 4.47
N TYR A 236 8.80 13.12 5.16
CA TYR A 236 9.38 11.79 5.09
C TYR A 236 9.19 11.04 6.41
N PRO A 237 8.04 10.37 6.63
CA PRO A 237 7.88 9.41 7.70
C PRO A 237 8.67 8.13 7.37
N SER A 238 9.69 7.79 8.17
CA SER A 238 10.54 6.61 7.93
C SER A 238 11.06 6.03 9.23
N ALA A 239 11.43 4.75 9.21
CA ALA A 239 12.12 4.07 10.31
C ALA A 239 11.51 4.35 11.69
N SER A 240 10.19 4.36 11.84
CA SER A 240 9.52 4.79 13.08
C SER A 240 8.39 3.84 13.49
N GLY A 241 8.08 3.78 14.79
CA GLY A 241 6.97 2.97 15.28
C GLY A 241 5.65 3.53 14.78
N THR A 242 5.24 4.61 15.41
CA THR A 242 3.99 5.28 15.10
C THR A 242 4.24 6.74 14.72
N ILE A 243 3.65 7.19 13.62
CA ILE A 243 3.65 8.59 13.21
C ILE A 243 2.21 9.04 13.08
N ILE A 244 1.83 10.07 13.84
CA ILE A 244 0.48 10.64 13.81
C ILE A 244 0.58 12.10 13.39
N VAL A 245 -0.16 12.49 12.36
CA VAL A 245 -0.22 13.86 11.86
C VAL A 245 -1.66 14.35 11.97
N ASN A 246 -1.88 15.44 12.70
CA ASN A 246 -3.21 15.98 12.95
C ASN A 246 -3.30 17.43 12.47
N ASP A 247 -4.43 17.78 11.86
CA ASP A 247 -4.83 19.17 11.58
C ASP A 247 -3.75 19.96 10.82
N SER A 248 -3.05 19.30 9.89
CA SER A 248 -1.80 19.80 9.29
C SER A 248 -1.91 19.96 7.78
N TYR A 249 -1.08 20.86 7.24
CA TYR A 249 -0.87 20.97 5.80
C TYR A 249 0.47 20.35 5.43
N ILE A 250 0.49 19.47 4.42
CA ILE A 250 1.70 18.88 3.88
C ILE A 250 1.68 18.98 2.36
N ARG A 251 2.66 19.68 1.78
CA ARG A 251 2.73 19.85 0.33
C ARG A 251 3.03 18.52 -0.39
N PHE A 252 4.05 17.78 0.05
CA PHE A 252 4.41 16.46 -0.46
C PHE A 252 4.59 15.46 0.67
N VAL A 253 3.87 14.35 0.61
CA VAL A 253 4.09 13.17 1.46
C VAL A 253 4.74 12.08 0.62
N GLU A 254 5.90 11.63 1.07
CA GLU A 254 6.52 10.40 0.60
C GLU A 254 6.61 9.44 1.78
N ASN A 255 5.65 8.52 1.86
CA ASN A 255 5.67 7.52 2.93
C ASN A 255 6.85 6.60 2.71
N ASP A 256 7.87 6.75 3.53
CA ASP A 256 9.12 6.03 3.39
C ASP A 256 9.12 4.78 4.28
N LYS A 257 10.19 3.98 4.20
CA LYS A 257 10.19 2.58 4.62
C LYS A 257 10.28 2.39 6.14
N LEU A 258 10.02 1.17 6.60
CA LEU A 258 10.26 0.70 7.99
C LEU A 258 9.40 1.41 9.04
N VAL A 259 8.14 1.70 8.69
CA VAL A 259 7.17 2.31 9.60
C VAL A 259 6.07 1.32 9.96
N ASP A 260 5.77 1.15 11.25
CA ASP A 260 4.68 0.24 11.66
C ASP A 260 3.31 0.85 11.37
N TYR A 261 3.12 2.10 11.76
CA TYR A 261 1.83 2.77 11.66
C TYR A 261 1.97 4.25 11.35
N ILE A 262 1.28 4.72 10.30
CA ILE A 262 1.14 6.13 9.97
C ILE A 262 -0.33 6.49 9.97
N GLU A 263 -0.68 7.60 10.62
CA GLU A 263 -2.03 8.14 10.67
C GLU A 263 -2.04 9.61 10.29
N TYR A 264 -2.88 9.99 9.33
CA TYR A 264 -3.14 11.37 8.93
C TYR A 264 -4.59 11.71 9.26
N ASN A 265 -4.81 12.72 10.10
CA ASN A 265 -6.13 13.11 10.59
C ASN A 265 -6.41 14.57 10.26
N ARG A 266 -7.52 14.84 9.56
CA ARG A 266 -7.94 16.21 9.21
C ARG A 266 -6.81 17.01 8.55
N CYS A 267 -6.06 16.36 7.67
CA CYS A 267 -4.93 16.95 6.97
C CYS A 267 -5.33 17.44 5.58
N GLU A 268 -4.62 18.44 5.10
CA GLU A 268 -4.60 18.84 3.69
C GLU A 268 -3.27 18.41 3.09
N ILE A 269 -3.31 17.48 2.14
CA ILE A 269 -2.13 16.87 1.54
C ILE A 269 -2.12 17.20 0.06
N GLY A 270 -1.08 17.89 -0.39
CA GLY A 270 -0.93 18.21 -1.81
C GLY A 270 -0.71 16.96 -2.64
N PHE A 271 0.43 16.33 -2.47
CA PHE A 271 0.79 15.11 -3.16
C PHE A 271 1.08 13.99 -2.16
N PHE A 272 0.58 12.80 -2.43
CA PHE A 272 0.75 11.63 -1.56
C PHE A 272 1.31 10.47 -2.36
N SER A 273 2.33 9.78 -1.83
CA SER A 273 2.98 8.67 -2.55
C SER A 273 3.70 7.68 -1.64
N ASN A 274 4.09 6.56 -2.25
CA ASN A 274 4.94 5.51 -1.68
C ASN A 274 4.32 4.82 -0.45
N GLY A 275 5.16 4.19 0.35
CA GLY A 275 4.83 3.27 1.43
C GLY A 275 5.44 1.87 1.32
N PRO A 276 6.50 1.58 0.53
CA PRO A 276 7.07 0.24 0.56
C PRO A 276 7.60 -0.03 1.98
N ALA A 277 7.44 -1.25 2.48
CA ALA A 277 7.83 -1.58 3.86
C ALA A 277 7.17 -0.71 4.96
N VAL A 278 5.99 -0.12 4.69
CA VAL A 278 5.10 0.41 5.73
C VAL A 278 4.02 -0.62 6.04
N ASN A 279 3.83 -0.95 7.32
CA ASN A 279 2.86 -1.97 7.72
C ASN A 279 1.42 -1.48 7.60
N ARG A 280 1.11 -0.26 8.04
CA ARG A 280 -0.24 0.30 7.92
C ARG A 280 -0.23 1.82 7.78
N ILE A 281 -1.05 2.32 6.86
CA ILE A 281 -1.34 3.74 6.69
C ILE A 281 -2.84 3.95 6.87
N VAL A 282 -3.22 4.95 7.64
CA VAL A 282 -4.61 5.37 7.81
C VAL A 282 -4.72 6.86 7.52
N VAL A 283 -5.69 7.24 6.71
CA VAL A 283 -5.99 8.64 6.37
C VAL A 283 -7.44 8.89 6.71
N ASN A 284 -7.72 9.80 7.64
CA ASN A 284 -9.05 10.11 8.14
C ASN A 284 -9.40 11.57 7.90
N ASP A 285 -10.63 11.84 7.44
CA ASP A 285 -11.23 13.17 7.34
C ASP A 285 -10.33 14.19 6.63
N SER A 286 -9.55 13.75 5.65
CA SER A 286 -8.48 14.53 5.02
C SER A 286 -8.78 14.83 3.56
N THR A 287 -8.06 15.79 3.00
CA THR A 287 -8.12 16.14 1.57
C THR A 287 -6.79 15.81 0.90
N ILE A 288 -6.85 15.14 -0.24
CA ILE A 288 -5.71 14.86 -1.12
C ILE A 288 -5.93 15.61 -2.44
N GLU A 289 -5.07 16.59 -2.72
CA GLU A 289 -5.23 17.50 -3.86
C GLU A 289 -4.86 16.85 -5.20
N GLU A 290 -3.79 16.04 -5.20
CA GLU A 290 -3.22 15.42 -6.40
C GLU A 290 -3.45 13.90 -6.42
N PRO A 291 -3.59 13.27 -7.60
CA PRO A 291 -3.66 11.82 -7.71
C PRO A 291 -2.43 11.14 -7.10
N ILE A 292 -2.66 10.03 -6.37
CA ILE A 292 -1.63 9.18 -5.76
C ILE A 292 -1.05 8.28 -6.87
N PRO A 293 0.20 8.50 -7.33
CA PRO A 293 0.75 7.74 -8.45
C PRO A 293 1.25 6.36 -8.05
N ILE A 294 1.49 6.12 -6.77
CA ILE A 294 1.89 4.83 -6.24
C ILE A 294 1.61 4.73 -4.73
N ILE A 295 0.98 3.65 -4.31
CA ILE A 295 0.88 3.22 -2.90
C ILE A 295 1.29 1.74 -2.79
N SER A 296 2.14 1.44 -1.81
CA SER A 296 2.92 0.18 -1.75
C SER A 296 3.04 -0.43 -0.35
N CYS A 297 2.24 0.05 0.60
CA CYS A 297 2.21 -0.44 1.98
C CYS A 297 1.48 -1.77 2.12
N ARG A 298 1.65 -2.44 3.26
CA ARG A 298 0.97 -3.71 3.53
C ARG A 298 -0.53 -3.52 3.71
N ALA A 299 -0.96 -2.48 4.41
CA ALA A 299 -2.36 -2.11 4.53
C ALA A 299 -2.55 -0.58 4.41
N ALA A 300 -3.62 -0.15 3.75
CA ALA A 300 -4.03 1.26 3.71
C ALA A 300 -5.54 1.41 3.93
N GLU A 301 -5.92 2.44 4.68
CA GLU A 301 -7.32 2.83 4.91
C GLU A 301 -7.49 4.33 4.63
N PHE A 302 -8.49 4.66 3.82
CA PHE A 302 -8.90 6.03 3.49
C PHE A 302 -10.33 6.22 3.97
N ASN A 303 -10.51 6.89 5.09
CA ASN A 303 -11.81 7.10 5.74
C ASN A 303 -12.24 8.56 5.58
N ASP A 304 -13.37 8.78 4.91
CA ASP A 304 -13.95 10.11 4.69
C ASP A 304 -12.97 11.08 4.00
N VAL A 305 -12.15 10.54 3.09
CA VAL A 305 -11.13 11.30 2.35
C VAL A 305 -11.70 11.94 1.10
N THR A 306 -11.40 13.22 0.88
CA THR A 306 -11.73 13.93 -0.35
C THR A 306 -10.55 13.92 -1.32
N PHE A 307 -10.77 13.45 -2.54
CA PHE A 307 -9.80 13.41 -3.62
C PHE A 307 -10.18 14.44 -4.70
N LEU A 308 -9.31 15.43 -4.94
CA LEU A 308 -9.58 16.52 -5.89
C LEU A 308 -9.12 16.18 -7.31
N GLY A 309 -7.91 15.64 -7.46
CA GLY A 309 -7.38 15.23 -8.78
C GLY A 309 -7.05 16.38 -9.73
N GLU A 310 -6.93 17.61 -9.22
CA GLU A 310 -6.98 18.83 -10.05
C GLU A 310 -5.64 19.25 -10.70
N ARG A 311 -4.49 18.81 -10.18
CA ARG A 311 -3.19 19.38 -10.59
C ARG A 311 -2.37 18.57 -11.59
N ARG A 312 -2.68 17.28 -11.82
CA ARG A 312 -1.87 16.42 -12.70
C ARG A 312 -2.74 15.47 -13.52
N PRO A 313 -2.44 15.29 -14.82
CA PRO A 313 -3.03 14.21 -15.60
C PRO A 313 -2.73 12.85 -14.96
N ALA A 314 -3.76 12.05 -14.72
CA ALA A 314 -3.64 10.71 -14.17
C ALA A 314 -4.70 9.78 -14.75
N SER A 315 -4.47 8.47 -14.64
CA SER A 315 -5.43 7.45 -15.04
C SER A 315 -6.40 7.04 -13.92
N ALA A 316 -6.13 7.46 -12.68
CA ALA A 316 -6.94 7.19 -11.49
C ALA A 316 -6.57 8.15 -10.35
N PHE A 317 -7.43 8.29 -9.35
CA PHE A 317 -7.10 9.00 -8.10
C PHE A 317 -6.03 8.27 -7.28
N VAL A 318 -6.07 6.93 -7.25
CA VAL A 318 -5.09 6.11 -6.53
C VAL A 318 -4.53 5.01 -7.41
N THR A 319 -3.22 4.98 -7.56
CA THR A 319 -2.53 3.92 -8.30
C THR A 319 -1.85 2.98 -7.32
N LEU A 320 -2.28 1.72 -7.31
CA LEU A 320 -1.71 0.66 -6.49
C LEU A 320 -0.42 0.14 -7.14
N SER A 321 0.64 0.05 -6.32
CA SER A 321 1.95 -0.39 -6.79
C SER A 321 1.92 -1.80 -7.40
N PHE A 322 2.81 -2.01 -8.37
CA PHE A 322 3.11 -3.32 -8.96
C PHE A 322 4.36 -3.98 -8.36
N SER A 323 4.99 -3.35 -7.36
CA SER A 323 6.32 -3.76 -6.88
C SER A 323 6.36 -4.34 -5.46
N THR A 324 5.28 -4.23 -4.66
CA THR A 324 5.23 -4.78 -3.30
C THR A 324 3.83 -5.31 -2.96
N PRO A 325 3.70 -6.47 -2.26
CA PRO A 325 2.39 -7.05 -1.97
C PRO A 325 1.65 -6.23 -0.91
N MET A 326 0.39 -5.90 -1.20
CA MET A 326 -0.55 -5.30 -0.28
C MET A 326 -1.50 -6.38 0.23
N ASP A 327 -1.70 -6.45 1.54
CA ASP A 327 -2.70 -7.32 2.16
C ASP A 327 -4.10 -6.70 2.04
N SER A 328 -4.23 -5.38 2.19
CA SER A 328 -5.48 -4.68 1.96
C SER A 328 -5.34 -3.21 1.57
N ILE A 329 -6.32 -2.71 0.83
CA ILE A 329 -6.64 -1.29 0.74
C ILE A 329 -8.14 -1.08 0.92
N GLU A 330 -8.52 -0.11 1.74
CA GLU A 330 -9.91 0.16 2.09
C GLU A 330 -10.21 1.64 1.87
N PHE A 331 -11.33 1.92 1.19
CA PHE A 331 -11.86 3.27 1.00
C PHE A 331 -13.26 3.32 1.62
N ASN A 332 -13.39 4.01 2.73
CA ASN A 332 -14.65 4.16 3.45
C ASN A 332 -15.16 5.59 3.24
N ARG A 333 -16.27 5.74 2.54
CA ARG A 333 -16.88 7.02 2.16
C ARG A 333 -15.93 7.98 1.43
N PRO A 334 -15.17 7.54 0.40
CA PRO A 334 -14.32 8.45 -0.35
C PRO A 334 -15.17 9.48 -1.10
N ARG A 335 -14.74 10.74 -1.12
CA ARG A 335 -15.36 11.81 -1.91
C ARG A 335 -14.48 12.10 -3.13
N LEU A 336 -15.02 11.96 -4.33
CA LEU A 336 -14.30 12.14 -5.59
C LEU A 336 -14.81 13.39 -6.29
N THR A 337 -13.98 14.41 -6.43
CA THR A 337 -14.37 15.65 -7.12
C THR A 337 -14.04 15.56 -8.62
N SER A 338 -14.97 15.95 -9.49
CA SER A 338 -14.77 15.94 -10.94
C SER A 338 -13.63 16.88 -11.37
N SER A 339 -12.71 16.40 -12.19
CA SER A 339 -11.68 17.24 -12.84
C SER A 339 -12.17 17.78 -14.19
N ALA A 340 -11.40 18.69 -14.82
CA ALA A 340 -11.75 19.28 -16.12
C ALA A 340 -11.95 18.27 -17.27
N GLY A 341 -11.53 17.01 -17.10
CA GLY A 341 -11.75 15.89 -18.03
C GLY A 341 -12.68 14.80 -17.51
N GLY A 342 -13.49 15.07 -16.47
CA GLY A 342 -14.36 14.08 -15.84
C GLY A 342 -13.85 13.51 -14.53
N VAL A 343 -14.54 12.48 -14.03
CA VAL A 343 -14.20 11.77 -12.80
C VAL A 343 -13.21 10.65 -13.13
N LEU A 344 -12.01 10.72 -12.55
CA LEU A 344 -11.03 9.65 -12.65
C LEU A 344 -11.54 8.38 -11.94
N PRO A 345 -11.18 7.17 -12.43
CA PRO A 345 -11.34 5.95 -11.64
C PRO A 345 -10.74 6.12 -10.24
N LEU A 346 -11.39 5.57 -9.20
CA LEU A 346 -10.84 5.66 -7.84
C LEU A 346 -9.48 4.93 -7.76
N THR A 347 -9.39 3.73 -8.34
CA THR A 347 -8.17 2.94 -8.35
C THR A 347 -7.71 2.50 -9.74
N SER A 348 -6.40 2.40 -9.92
CA SER A 348 -5.76 1.64 -11.00
C SER A 348 -4.56 0.84 -10.46
N GLY A 349 -4.09 -0.17 -11.19
CA GLY A 349 -2.91 -0.95 -10.79
C GLY A 349 -3.22 -2.12 -9.85
N GLY A 350 -2.22 -2.52 -9.04
CA GLY A 350 -2.34 -3.60 -8.04
C GLY A 350 -2.27 -5.03 -8.60
N GLY A 351 -1.69 -5.16 -9.80
CA GLY A 351 -1.80 -6.30 -10.71
C GLY A 351 -1.30 -7.66 -10.22
N VAL A 352 -0.78 -8.47 -11.15
CA VAL A 352 -0.34 -9.84 -10.86
C VAL A 352 1.14 -10.04 -11.16
N VAL A 353 1.82 -10.76 -10.28
CA VAL A 353 3.14 -11.32 -10.56
C VAL A 353 2.95 -12.59 -11.38
N ARG A 354 3.68 -12.70 -12.49
CA ARG A 354 3.75 -13.92 -13.30
C ARG A 354 5.05 -14.64 -12.99
N VAL A 355 4.95 -15.86 -12.48
CA VAL A 355 6.07 -16.72 -12.16
C VAL A 355 6.14 -17.82 -13.21
N LYS A 356 7.20 -17.83 -14.01
CA LYS A 356 7.49 -18.98 -14.89
C LYS A 356 8.34 -19.97 -14.12
N VAL A 357 7.83 -21.19 -13.97
CA VAL A 357 8.53 -22.28 -13.29
C VAL A 357 9.64 -22.79 -14.22
N ALA A 358 10.89 -22.68 -13.76
CA ALA A 358 12.08 -23.13 -14.48
C ALA A 358 12.48 -24.56 -14.06
N ALA A 359 12.34 -24.89 -12.77
CA ALA A 359 12.56 -26.22 -12.25
C ALA A 359 11.63 -26.49 -11.05
N VAL A 360 11.49 -27.77 -10.70
CA VAL A 360 10.68 -28.24 -9.56
C VAL A 360 11.48 -29.29 -8.81
N LYS A 361 11.56 -29.15 -7.48
CA LYS A 361 12.21 -30.13 -6.60
C LYS A 361 11.41 -30.30 -5.31
N GLY A 362 10.61 -31.36 -5.25
CA GLY A 362 9.66 -31.54 -4.16
C GLY A 362 8.69 -30.36 -4.09
N ASP A 363 8.56 -29.78 -2.90
CA ASP A 363 7.69 -28.63 -2.62
C ASP A 363 8.34 -27.26 -2.90
N VAL A 364 9.34 -27.23 -3.80
CA VAL A 364 10.06 -26.01 -4.19
C VAL A 364 9.94 -25.80 -5.69
N LEU A 365 9.45 -24.62 -6.06
CA LEU A 365 9.43 -24.13 -7.43
C LEU A 365 10.60 -23.17 -7.63
N TYR A 366 11.37 -23.38 -8.69
CA TYR A 366 12.46 -22.50 -9.05
C TYR A 366 12.04 -21.63 -10.22
N THR A 367 12.53 -20.39 -10.24
CA THR A 367 12.33 -19.50 -11.37
C THR A 367 13.67 -18.94 -11.85
N SER A 368 13.79 -18.75 -13.16
CA SER A 368 15.03 -18.32 -13.83
C SER A 368 15.35 -16.84 -13.62
N PHE A 369 14.63 -16.16 -12.72
CA PHE A 369 14.94 -14.80 -12.33
C PHE A 369 15.97 -14.86 -11.20
N SER A 370 17.16 -14.32 -11.46
CA SER A 370 18.36 -14.49 -10.63
C SER A 370 18.96 -13.16 -10.17
N GLY A 371 18.15 -12.11 -10.11
CA GLY A 371 18.63 -10.74 -10.07
C GLY A 371 18.19 -9.93 -8.86
N ILE A 372 18.98 -8.90 -8.59
CA ILE A 372 18.76 -7.83 -7.61
C ILE A 372 17.46 -7.02 -7.86
N ASN A 373 16.88 -7.14 -9.07
CA ASN A 373 15.59 -6.55 -9.47
C ASN A 373 14.55 -7.60 -9.87
N ASP A 374 14.68 -8.83 -9.38
CA ASP A 374 13.72 -9.90 -9.65
C ASP A 374 12.30 -9.47 -9.18
N PRO A 375 11.29 -9.46 -10.08
CA PRO A 375 9.92 -9.12 -9.71
C PRO A 375 9.28 -10.11 -8.73
N VAL A 376 9.82 -11.32 -8.57
CA VAL A 376 9.28 -12.36 -7.68
C VAL A 376 9.46 -12.03 -6.19
N PRO A 377 10.67 -11.79 -5.64
CA PRO A 377 10.82 -11.35 -4.26
C PRO A 377 10.17 -9.98 -3.99
N ARG A 378 10.07 -9.14 -5.03
CA ARG A 378 9.33 -7.88 -5.01
C ARG A 378 7.84 -8.08 -4.81
N GLY A 379 7.20 -8.90 -5.62
CA GLY A 379 5.74 -9.01 -5.67
C GLY A 379 5.15 -10.27 -5.01
N LEU A 380 5.95 -11.12 -4.37
CA LEU A 380 5.49 -12.23 -3.54
C LEU A 380 5.83 -12.03 -2.06
N SER A 381 4.97 -12.61 -1.22
CA SER A 381 5.17 -12.71 0.23
C SER A 381 4.77 -14.10 0.70
N VAL A 382 5.23 -14.51 1.89
CA VAL A 382 4.68 -15.69 2.56
C VAL A 382 3.16 -15.52 2.73
N GLY A 383 2.41 -16.56 2.40
CA GLY A 383 0.94 -16.56 2.37
C GLY A 383 0.32 -16.03 1.07
N SER A 384 1.12 -15.63 0.07
CA SER A 384 0.61 -15.38 -1.28
C SER A 384 0.07 -16.67 -1.90
N ILE A 385 -0.98 -16.58 -2.71
CA ILE A 385 -1.57 -17.73 -3.41
C ILE A 385 -1.14 -17.72 -4.87
N LEU A 386 -0.50 -18.81 -5.33
CA LEU A 386 -0.15 -19.02 -6.73
C LEU A 386 -1.29 -19.74 -7.46
N ARG A 387 -1.67 -19.19 -8.61
CA ARG A 387 -2.76 -19.68 -9.47
C ARG A 387 -2.25 -20.09 -10.83
N ASN A 388 -2.90 -21.02 -11.50
CA ASN A 388 -2.64 -21.24 -12.93
C ASN A 388 -3.23 -20.12 -13.80
N GLU A 389 -2.98 -20.14 -15.11
CA GLU A 389 -3.50 -19.13 -16.05
C GLU A 389 -5.02 -19.14 -16.19
N SER A 390 -5.69 -20.20 -15.72
CA SER A 390 -7.16 -20.27 -15.63
C SER A 390 -7.73 -19.65 -14.35
N GLY A 391 -6.88 -19.15 -13.44
CA GLY A 391 -7.28 -18.53 -12.17
C GLY A 391 -7.41 -19.50 -10.99
N GLU A 392 -7.25 -20.81 -11.22
CA GLU A 392 -7.39 -21.81 -10.16
C GLU A 392 -6.23 -21.72 -9.15
N PRO A 393 -6.51 -21.64 -7.84
CA PRO A 393 -5.49 -21.60 -6.80
C PRO A 393 -4.83 -22.97 -6.63
N LEU A 394 -3.53 -23.05 -6.89
CA LEU A 394 -2.77 -24.31 -6.82
C LEU A 394 -1.91 -24.40 -5.56
N PHE A 395 -1.28 -23.30 -5.16
CA PHE A 395 -0.27 -23.33 -4.10
C PHE A 395 -0.38 -22.15 -3.13
N ASP A 396 -0.08 -22.39 -1.86
CA ASP A 396 0.25 -21.36 -0.89
C ASP A 396 1.77 -21.18 -0.83
N VAL A 397 2.25 -19.94 -0.94
CA VAL A 397 3.68 -19.62 -0.79
C VAL A 397 4.05 -19.75 0.69
N ALA A 398 4.92 -20.70 1.00
CA ALA A 398 5.47 -20.95 2.33
C ALA A 398 6.81 -20.24 2.57
N GLY A 399 7.51 -19.85 1.49
CA GLY A 399 8.77 -19.12 1.57
C GLY A 399 9.25 -18.67 0.20
N VAL A 400 10.04 -17.60 0.18
CA VAL A 400 10.76 -17.14 -1.01
C VAL A 400 12.19 -16.88 -0.59
N TRP A 401 13.16 -17.56 -1.21
CA TRP A 401 14.58 -17.41 -0.90
C TRP A 401 15.42 -17.55 -2.16
N PHE A 402 16.73 -17.36 -2.05
CA PHE A 402 17.65 -17.59 -3.16
C PHE A 402 18.49 -18.82 -2.88
N GLU A 403 18.61 -19.69 -3.87
CA GLU A 403 19.41 -20.90 -3.77
C GLU A 403 19.96 -21.22 -5.17
N ASN A 404 21.25 -21.56 -5.25
CA ASN A 404 21.93 -21.93 -6.51
C ASN A 404 21.81 -20.87 -7.63
N GLY A 405 21.75 -19.59 -7.26
CA GLY A 405 21.60 -18.49 -8.22
C GLY A 405 20.20 -18.34 -8.80
N GLU A 406 19.19 -19.02 -8.26
CA GLU A 406 17.80 -18.90 -8.67
C GLU A 406 16.93 -18.42 -7.50
N THR A 407 15.80 -17.79 -7.81
CA THR A 407 14.74 -17.57 -6.83
C THR A 407 13.98 -18.88 -6.63
N ALA A 408 14.00 -19.37 -5.39
CA ALA A 408 13.31 -20.55 -4.94
C ALA A 408 12.05 -20.16 -4.16
N ILE A 409 10.93 -20.79 -4.49
CA ILE A 409 9.62 -20.55 -3.90
C ILE A 409 9.16 -21.84 -3.25
N GLY A 410 9.20 -21.89 -1.92
CA GLY A 410 8.59 -22.96 -1.15
C GLY A 410 7.09 -22.86 -1.24
N VAL A 411 6.43 -23.96 -1.57
CA VAL A 411 4.99 -24.00 -1.79
C VAL A 411 4.33 -25.12 -0.99
N LYS A 412 3.07 -24.91 -0.61
CA LYS A 412 2.18 -25.96 -0.14
C LYS A 412 1.04 -26.14 -1.14
N ALA A 413 0.90 -27.34 -1.69
CA ALA A 413 -0.19 -27.67 -2.60
C ALA A 413 -1.55 -27.55 -1.88
N ARG A 414 -2.52 -26.91 -2.55
CA ARG A 414 -3.89 -26.73 -2.03
C ARG A 414 -4.81 -27.92 -2.31
N ASN A 415 -4.46 -28.76 -3.26
CA ASN A 415 -5.12 -30.02 -3.55
C ASN A 415 -4.07 -31.10 -3.86
N GLU A 416 -4.42 -32.37 -3.69
CA GLU A 416 -3.49 -33.51 -3.86
C GLU A 416 -2.97 -33.66 -5.30
N VAL A 417 -3.65 -33.02 -6.26
CA VAL A 417 -3.34 -33.12 -7.69
C VAL A 417 -2.44 -31.96 -8.16
N ALA A 418 -2.29 -30.90 -7.36
CA ALA A 418 -1.52 -29.72 -7.71
C ALA A 418 -0.02 -30.03 -7.63
N ALA A 419 0.57 -30.26 -8.80
CA ALA A 419 2.01 -30.41 -8.98
C ALA A 419 2.54 -29.28 -9.87
N GLY A 420 3.65 -28.67 -9.46
CA GLY A 420 4.35 -27.69 -10.28
C GLY A 420 4.89 -28.38 -11.54
N GLN A 421 4.81 -27.70 -12.68
CA GLN A 421 5.38 -28.20 -13.94
C GLN A 421 6.40 -27.23 -14.50
N VAL A 422 7.50 -27.74 -15.03
CA VAL A 422 8.48 -26.92 -15.74
C VAL A 422 7.81 -26.24 -16.94
N GLY A 423 8.01 -24.94 -17.07
CA GLY A 423 7.39 -24.10 -18.09
C GLY A 423 6.00 -23.56 -17.70
N GLN A 424 5.40 -24.04 -16.60
CA GLN A 424 4.13 -23.54 -16.09
C GLN A 424 4.23 -22.05 -15.73
N ILE A 425 3.20 -21.29 -16.07
CA ILE A 425 3.04 -19.91 -15.63
C ILE A 425 2.06 -19.89 -14.47
N LEU A 426 2.52 -19.35 -13.34
CA LEU A 426 1.73 -19.12 -12.15
C LEU A 426 1.50 -17.63 -11.93
N LEU A 427 0.34 -17.27 -11.37
CA LEU A 427 -0.10 -15.90 -11.14
C LEU A 427 -0.31 -15.67 -9.64
N ALA A 428 0.13 -14.53 -9.12
CA ALA A 428 -0.15 -14.10 -7.75
C ALA A 428 -0.64 -12.66 -7.73
N ASN A 429 -1.64 -12.37 -6.90
CA ASN A 429 -2.13 -11.00 -6.72
C ASN A 429 -1.14 -10.20 -5.87
N ILE A 430 -0.89 -8.95 -6.30
CA ILE A 430 -0.11 -8.01 -5.51
C ILE A 430 -1.00 -7.41 -4.42
N CYS A 431 -2.23 -7.00 -4.75
CA CYS A 431 -3.23 -6.58 -3.76
C CYS A 431 -4.21 -7.72 -3.44
N LYS A 432 -4.19 -8.22 -2.20
CA LYS A 432 -5.04 -9.36 -1.77
C LYS A 432 -6.49 -8.95 -1.52
N ARG A 433 -6.72 -7.77 -0.94
CA ARG A 433 -8.06 -7.24 -0.65
C ARG A 433 -8.18 -5.78 -1.04
N LEU A 434 -9.24 -5.44 -1.74
CA LEU A 434 -9.61 -4.05 -2.02
C LEU A 434 -11.07 -3.86 -1.61
N SER A 435 -11.35 -2.85 -0.80
CA SER A 435 -12.69 -2.51 -0.34
C SER A 435 -13.00 -1.06 -0.66
N ILE A 436 -14.18 -0.79 -1.20
CA ILE A 436 -14.73 0.54 -1.38
C ILE A 436 -16.15 0.52 -0.82
N SER A 437 -16.47 1.43 0.10
CA SER A 437 -17.77 1.48 0.76
C SER A 437 -18.31 2.91 0.69
N ASP A 438 -19.58 3.05 0.28
CA ASP A 438 -20.31 4.32 0.23
C ASP A 438 -19.57 5.50 -0.45
N PRO A 439 -18.98 5.35 -1.66
CA PRO A 439 -18.30 6.43 -2.36
C PRO A 439 -19.26 7.54 -2.79
N VAL A 440 -18.81 8.79 -2.67
CA VAL A 440 -19.54 10.00 -3.07
C VAL A 440 -18.82 10.67 -4.22
N ILE A 441 -19.52 10.96 -5.33
CA ILE A 441 -18.98 11.73 -6.45
C ILE A 441 -19.54 13.16 -6.38
N VAL A 442 -18.68 14.17 -6.52
CA VAL A 442 -19.03 15.59 -6.43
C VAL A 442 -18.68 16.30 -7.74
N GLY A 443 -19.66 16.87 -8.43
CA GLY A 443 -19.47 17.69 -9.64
C GLY A 443 -20.16 17.15 -10.90
N THR A 444 -19.97 17.81 -12.04
CA THR A 444 -20.61 17.46 -13.32
C THR A 444 -19.98 16.22 -13.95
N LEU A 445 -20.84 15.26 -14.30
CA LEU A 445 -20.49 13.96 -14.86
C LEU A 445 -19.95 14.10 -16.30
N ALA A 446 -18.92 13.31 -16.64
CA ALA A 446 -18.45 13.20 -18.03
C ALA A 446 -19.45 12.40 -18.86
N SER A 447 -19.57 12.71 -20.16
CA SER A 447 -20.45 11.97 -21.05
C SER A 447 -20.03 10.49 -21.13
N ALA A 448 -21.04 9.60 -21.25
CA ALA A 448 -20.91 8.14 -21.16
C ALA A 448 -19.86 7.50 -22.11
N GLU A 449 -19.39 8.22 -23.13
CA GLU A 449 -18.56 7.70 -24.22
C GLU A 449 -17.03 7.79 -24.03
N GLU A 450 -16.52 8.27 -22.89
CA GLU A 450 -15.07 8.27 -22.70
C GLU A 450 -14.49 6.85 -22.70
N LYS A 451 -13.66 6.59 -23.71
CA LYS A 451 -12.92 5.35 -23.91
C LYS A 451 -11.96 5.16 -22.75
N PHE A 452 -12.20 4.12 -21.95
CA PHE A 452 -11.18 3.61 -21.05
C PHE A 452 -9.99 3.09 -21.87
N SER A 453 -8.92 3.87 -21.93
CA SER A 453 -7.61 3.36 -22.29
C SER A 453 -6.95 2.87 -21.01
N SER A 454 -7.05 1.56 -20.75
CA SER A 454 -6.07 0.92 -19.86
C SER A 454 -4.69 1.33 -20.37
N PRO A 455 -3.75 1.81 -19.53
CA PRO A 455 -2.36 1.86 -19.94
C PRO A 455 -2.04 0.46 -20.49
N ARG A 456 -1.69 0.37 -21.78
CA ARG A 456 -1.11 -0.87 -22.29
C ARG A 456 0.14 -1.06 -21.44
N SER A 457 0.13 -2.02 -20.52
CA SER A 457 1.37 -2.50 -19.96
C SER A 457 2.15 -3.10 -21.12
N ASN A 458 3.19 -2.40 -21.56
CA ASN A 458 4.12 -2.89 -22.57
C ASN A 458 4.95 -4.06 -22.01
N ALA A 459 4.84 -4.33 -20.71
CA ALA A 459 5.39 -5.49 -20.06
C ALA A 459 4.41 -6.65 -20.18
N ASN A 460 4.93 -7.87 -20.40
CA ASN A 460 4.17 -9.12 -20.39
C ASN A 460 3.51 -9.46 -19.02
N SER A 461 3.37 -8.47 -18.14
CA SER A 461 2.94 -8.53 -16.74
C SER A 461 2.09 -7.30 -16.40
N SER A 462 0.77 -7.39 -16.58
CA SER A 462 -0.18 -6.79 -15.63
C SER A 462 -1.58 -7.36 -15.88
N LEU A 463 -2.35 -7.42 -14.81
CA LEU A 463 -3.77 -7.69 -14.87
C LEU A 463 -4.43 -6.79 -13.85
N ASP A 464 -4.85 -5.62 -14.32
CA ASP A 464 -5.21 -4.48 -13.48
C ASP A 464 -6.52 -4.76 -12.70
N ILE A 465 -6.69 -4.24 -11.51
CA ILE A 465 -8.02 -4.17 -10.90
C ILE A 465 -8.37 -2.69 -10.87
N ALA A 466 -9.18 -2.26 -11.84
CA ALA A 466 -9.77 -0.93 -11.88
C ALA A 466 -11.26 -1.05 -11.61
N VAL A 467 -11.71 -0.66 -10.41
CA VAL A 467 -13.13 -0.42 -10.17
C VAL A 467 -13.44 0.96 -10.76
N GLN A 468 -13.95 0.99 -12.00
CA GLN A 468 -14.34 2.24 -12.65
C GLN A 468 -15.78 2.59 -12.26
N LEU A 469 -15.92 3.36 -11.19
CA LEU A 469 -17.21 3.87 -10.77
C LEU A 469 -17.62 5.02 -11.73
N LYS A 470 -18.23 4.68 -12.86
CA LYS A 470 -19.15 5.59 -13.54
C LYS A 470 -20.49 5.42 -12.84
N VAL A 471 -21.04 6.49 -12.31
CA VAL A 471 -22.28 6.41 -11.56
C VAL A 471 -23.07 7.67 -11.84
N ASP A 472 -24.06 7.55 -12.71
CA ASP A 472 -25.12 8.53 -12.82
C ASP A 472 -26.14 8.15 -11.73
N ASP A 473 -26.17 8.87 -10.62
CA ASP A 473 -27.14 8.76 -9.51
C ASP A 473 -27.33 7.38 -8.81
N THR A 474 -26.56 6.32 -9.13
CA THR A 474 -26.52 5.08 -8.33
C THR A 474 -25.61 5.27 -7.10
N LYS A 475 -26.02 4.77 -5.94
CA LYS A 475 -25.15 4.66 -4.76
C LYS A 475 -24.50 3.29 -4.75
N ILE A 476 -23.17 3.24 -4.66
CA ILE A 476 -22.48 1.98 -4.36
C ILE A 476 -22.52 1.84 -2.85
N LEU A 477 -23.18 0.81 -2.34
CA LEU A 477 -23.20 0.58 -0.89
C LEU A 477 -21.86 -0.04 -0.48
N ASP A 478 -21.42 -1.06 -1.22
CA ASP A 478 -20.12 -1.68 -1.06
C ASP A 478 -19.57 -2.28 -2.37
N ALA A 479 -18.26 -2.38 -2.46
CA ALA A 479 -17.55 -3.13 -3.47
C ALA A 479 -16.29 -3.74 -2.86
N HIS A 480 -16.19 -5.06 -2.89
CA HIS A 480 -15.11 -5.82 -2.31
C HIS A 480 -14.46 -6.73 -3.34
N HIS A 481 -13.14 -6.68 -3.44
CA HIS A 481 -12.35 -7.68 -4.15
C HIS A 481 -11.50 -8.46 -3.16
N ASN A 482 -11.49 -9.78 -3.31
CA ASN A 482 -10.54 -10.65 -2.64
C ASN A 482 -9.99 -11.73 -3.58
N ASP A 483 -9.15 -12.59 -3.01
CA ASP A 483 -8.52 -13.71 -3.72
C ASP A 483 -9.47 -14.71 -4.40
N SER A 484 -10.75 -14.71 -4.04
CA SER A 484 -11.77 -15.65 -4.50
C SER A 484 -12.94 -15.02 -5.27
N ALA A 485 -13.18 -13.71 -5.09
CA ALA A 485 -14.35 -13.06 -5.66
C ALA A 485 -14.20 -11.55 -5.85
N ILE A 486 -15.01 -10.98 -6.74
CA ILE A 486 -15.43 -9.58 -6.69
C ILE A 486 -16.89 -9.56 -6.26
N VAL A 487 -17.22 -8.79 -5.23
CA VAL A 487 -18.58 -8.55 -4.76
C VAL A 487 -18.86 -7.06 -4.89
N GLY A 488 -20.06 -6.67 -5.32
CA GLY A 488 -20.48 -5.28 -5.25
C GLY A 488 -21.97 -5.17 -5.09
N ARG A 489 -22.40 -4.28 -4.21
CA ARG A 489 -23.80 -3.94 -3.94
C ARG A 489 -24.08 -2.52 -4.40
N PHE A 490 -25.14 -2.38 -5.20
CA PHE A 490 -25.54 -1.14 -5.82
C PHE A 490 -27.00 -0.82 -5.47
N ASP A 491 -27.26 0.42 -5.09
CA ASP A 491 -28.61 1.00 -4.94
C ASP A 491 -28.85 1.99 -6.09
N PHE A 492 -29.73 1.62 -7.01
CA PHE A 492 -30.09 2.43 -8.19
C PHE A 492 -31.10 3.56 -7.91
N GLY A 493 -31.45 3.85 -6.66
CA GLY A 493 -32.25 5.03 -6.32
C GLY A 493 -33.65 5.06 -6.99
N ALA A 494 -34.20 6.26 -7.20
CA ALA A 494 -35.58 6.47 -7.69
C ALA A 494 -35.71 7.41 -8.92
N SER A 495 -34.65 8.07 -9.38
CA SER A 495 -34.70 9.03 -10.50
C SER A 495 -34.40 8.37 -11.86
N ALA A 496 -35.05 8.89 -12.91
CA ALA A 496 -35.35 8.21 -14.18
C ALA A 496 -34.33 8.38 -15.32
N GLU A 497 -33.02 8.40 -15.02
CA GLU A 497 -32.00 8.40 -16.07
C GLU A 497 -31.29 7.04 -16.18
N GLN A 498 -30.68 6.74 -17.34
CA GLN A 498 -29.99 5.47 -17.60
C GLN A 498 -28.80 5.32 -16.65
N GLN A 499 -29.02 4.65 -15.53
CA GLN A 499 -27.98 4.45 -14.54
C GLN A 499 -27.05 3.33 -14.99
N THR A 500 -25.81 3.69 -15.30
CA THR A 500 -24.74 2.75 -15.63
C THR A 500 -23.79 2.62 -14.46
N PHE A 501 -23.32 1.41 -14.21
CA PHE A 501 -22.09 1.20 -13.48
C PHE A 501 -21.18 0.25 -14.25
N ASP A 502 -19.87 0.42 -14.06
CA ASP A 502 -18.85 -0.39 -14.70
C ASP A 502 -17.98 -1.08 -13.65
N VAL A 503 -17.90 -2.41 -13.72
CA VAL A 503 -16.92 -3.19 -12.97
C VAL A 503 -15.91 -3.73 -13.97
N THR A 504 -14.68 -3.25 -13.93
CA THR A 504 -13.62 -3.81 -14.78
C THR A 504 -13.10 -5.08 -14.13
N ILE A 505 -13.33 -6.22 -14.78
CA ILE A 505 -12.95 -7.55 -14.31
C ILE A 505 -11.82 -8.01 -15.20
N HIS A 506 -10.57 -7.89 -14.80
CA HIS A 506 -9.50 -8.40 -15.66
C HIS A 506 -9.30 -9.93 -15.52
N ARG A 507 -10.11 -10.64 -14.73
CA ARG A 507 -10.07 -12.10 -14.59
C ARG A 507 -11.16 -12.78 -15.41
N ARG A 508 -10.91 -14.03 -15.84
CA ARG A 508 -11.97 -14.87 -16.42
C ARG A 508 -12.98 -15.18 -15.32
N ALA A 509 -14.19 -14.65 -15.44
CA ALA A 509 -15.28 -15.00 -14.54
C ALA A 509 -15.74 -16.43 -14.88
N ARG A 510 -15.72 -17.33 -13.90
CA ARG A 510 -16.29 -18.68 -14.05
C ARG A 510 -17.77 -18.71 -13.73
N GLU A 511 -18.16 -17.86 -12.78
CA GLU A 511 -19.52 -17.76 -12.29
C GLU A 511 -19.82 -16.31 -11.91
N LEU A 512 -20.96 -15.82 -12.38
CA LEU A 512 -21.54 -14.53 -12.04
C LEU A 512 -22.86 -14.78 -11.34
N ILE A 513 -22.92 -14.44 -10.06
CA ILE A 513 -24.12 -14.46 -9.24
C ILE A 513 -24.67 -13.04 -9.20
N VAL A 514 -25.95 -12.87 -9.53
CA VAL A 514 -26.65 -11.59 -9.43
C VAL A 514 -27.84 -11.77 -8.51
N SER A 515 -27.87 -11.08 -7.38
CA SER A 515 -29.01 -11.10 -6.46
C SER A 515 -29.74 -9.77 -6.58
N VAL A 516 -31.03 -9.84 -6.87
CA VAL A 516 -31.93 -8.67 -6.95
C VAL A 516 -32.81 -8.68 -5.71
N GLY A 517 -32.79 -7.61 -4.92
CA GLY A 517 -33.51 -7.53 -3.65
C GLY A 517 -34.10 -6.14 -3.35
N ASP A 518 -35.02 -6.13 -2.38
CA ASP A 518 -35.60 -4.90 -1.81
C ASP A 518 -35.00 -4.75 -0.41
N GLY A 519 -34.05 -3.82 -0.24
CA GLY A 519 -33.25 -3.67 0.99
C GLY A 519 -34.04 -3.55 2.29
N ASP A 520 -35.29 -3.03 2.26
CA ASP A 520 -36.05 -2.70 3.48
C ASP A 520 -37.59 -2.83 3.33
N GLY A 521 -38.08 -3.93 2.76
CA GLY A 521 -39.38 -4.53 3.15
C GLY A 521 -40.69 -3.77 2.88
N VAL A 522 -40.72 -2.66 2.14
CA VAL A 522 -41.99 -2.01 1.74
C VAL A 522 -42.09 -1.92 0.21
N THR A 523 -42.96 -2.74 -0.35
CA THR A 523 -43.25 -2.81 -1.79
C THR A 523 -44.31 -1.77 -2.18
N GLU A 524 -43.92 -0.75 -2.95
CA GLU A 524 -44.86 0.01 -3.76
C GLU A 524 -44.95 -0.57 -5.19
N PRO A 525 -46.12 -0.49 -5.86
CA PRO A 525 -46.27 -0.94 -7.25
C PRO A 525 -45.53 0.01 -8.21
N GLY A 526 -44.39 -0.42 -8.74
CA GLY A 526 -43.59 0.28 -9.75
C GLY A 526 -43.54 -0.46 -11.09
N ASP A 527 -43.37 0.30 -12.18
CA ASP A 527 -43.22 -0.20 -13.56
C ASP A 527 -41.83 -0.81 -13.81
N GLY A 528 -41.75 -1.68 -14.84
CA GLY A 528 -40.65 -2.61 -15.06
C GLY A 528 -39.25 -1.99 -15.25
N GLY A 529 -38.26 -2.52 -14.51
CA GLY A 529 -36.84 -2.26 -14.70
C GLY A 529 -36.10 -3.48 -15.25
N THR A 530 -35.17 -3.27 -16.18
CA THR A 530 -34.30 -4.32 -16.72
C THR A 530 -32.84 -3.97 -16.46
N LEU A 531 -32.10 -4.90 -15.88
CA LEU A 531 -30.66 -4.81 -15.70
C LEU A 531 -29.96 -5.43 -16.91
N LEU A 532 -29.35 -4.60 -17.75
CA LEU A 532 -28.55 -5.02 -18.89
C LEU A 532 -27.11 -5.23 -18.46
N LEU A 533 -26.62 -6.46 -18.62
CA LEU A 533 -25.25 -6.86 -18.37
C LEU A 533 -24.51 -6.99 -19.69
N SER A 534 -23.36 -6.34 -19.82
CA SER A 534 -22.49 -6.42 -20.99
C SER A 534 -21.06 -6.75 -20.56
N GLY A 535 -20.57 -7.89 -21.03
CA GLY A 535 -19.16 -8.27 -20.90
C GLY A 535 -18.39 -7.72 -22.11
N MET A 536 -17.35 -6.93 -21.87
CA MET A 536 -16.53 -6.31 -22.91
C MET A 536 -15.10 -6.86 -22.91
N ASP A 537 -14.46 -6.85 -24.08
CA ASP A 537 -13.03 -7.13 -24.23
C ASP A 537 -12.15 -5.88 -23.97
N TYR A 538 -10.81 -6.03 -24.10
CA TYR A 538 -9.85 -4.93 -23.92
C TYR A 538 -10.00 -3.78 -24.94
N THR A 539 -10.75 -3.99 -26.03
CA THR A 539 -11.04 -2.94 -27.03
C THR A 539 -12.32 -2.17 -26.69
N GLY A 540 -13.02 -2.56 -25.62
CA GLY A 540 -14.33 -2.01 -25.26
C GLY A 540 -15.47 -2.59 -26.09
N ARG A 541 -15.24 -3.65 -26.88
CA ARG A 541 -16.28 -4.32 -27.65
C ARG A 541 -17.03 -5.29 -26.76
N ALA A 542 -18.36 -5.23 -26.77
CA ALA A 542 -19.18 -6.23 -26.09
C ALA A 542 -19.00 -7.62 -26.74
N VAL A 543 -18.54 -8.59 -25.93
CA VAL A 543 -18.37 -10.01 -26.29
C VAL A 543 -19.45 -10.90 -25.67
N TRP A 544 -20.19 -10.38 -24.69
CA TRP A 544 -21.30 -11.08 -24.02
C TRP A 544 -22.37 -10.08 -23.56
N ARG A 545 -23.63 -10.50 -23.59
CA ARG A 545 -24.76 -9.70 -23.10
C ARG A 545 -25.80 -10.59 -22.42
N SER A 546 -26.38 -10.11 -21.33
CA SER A 546 -27.56 -10.69 -20.67
C SER A 546 -28.47 -9.58 -20.18
N SER A 547 -29.76 -9.87 -19.99
CA SER A 547 -30.70 -8.96 -19.37
C SER A 547 -31.43 -9.67 -18.23
N ILE A 548 -31.46 -9.06 -17.05
CA ILE A 548 -32.16 -9.57 -15.87
C ILE A 548 -33.36 -8.67 -15.61
N ASP A 549 -34.53 -9.28 -15.43
CA ASP A 549 -35.74 -8.56 -15.01
C ASP A 549 -35.63 -8.21 -13.52
N MET A 550 -35.65 -6.91 -13.22
CA MET A 550 -35.51 -6.39 -11.85
C MET A 550 -36.85 -6.39 -11.09
N THR A 551 -37.97 -6.74 -11.73
CA THR A 551 -39.27 -6.81 -11.05
C THR A 551 -39.46 -8.09 -10.23
N ALA A 552 -38.62 -9.11 -10.48
CA ALA A 552 -38.63 -10.39 -9.81
C ALA A 552 -37.40 -10.54 -8.89
N PRO A 553 -37.53 -10.27 -7.58
CA PRO A 553 -36.47 -10.51 -6.63
C PRO A 553 -35.96 -11.94 -6.66
N GLY A 554 -34.68 -12.12 -6.36
CA GLY A 554 -34.06 -13.43 -6.22
C GLY A 554 -32.66 -13.50 -6.82
N MET A 555 -32.06 -14.68 -6.68
CA MET A 555 -30.70 -14.96 -7.13
C MET A 555 -30.69 -15.51 -8.56
N ARG A 556 -29.74 -15.06 -9.37
CA ARG A 556 -29.41 -15.56 -10.71
C ARG A 556 -27.99 -16.07 -10.68
N THR A 557 -27.74 -17.20 -11.32
CA THR A 557 -26.41 -17.79 -11.42
C THR A 557 -26.08 -18.03 -12.88
N ILE A 558 -25.01 -17.39 -13.36
CA ILE A 558 -24.57 -17.44 -14.75
C ILE A 558 -23.17 -18.06 -14.77
N ARG A 559 -23.06 -19.28 -15.29
CA ARG A 559 -21.79 -20.02 -15.44
C ARG A 559 -21.47 -20.22 -16.91
N GLU A 560 -20.29 -20.77 -17.18
CA GLU A 560 -19.89 -21.13 -18.54
C GLU A 560 -20.74 -22.28 -19.13
N ASP A 561 -21.16 -23.21 -18.28
CA ASP A 561 -21.84 -24.45 -18.66
C ASP A 561 -23.33 -24.48 -18.25
N GLN A 562 -23.75 -23.59 -17.35
CA GLN A 562 -25.08 -23.60 -16.76
C GLN A 562 -25.60 -22.19 -16.47
N VAL A 563 -26.90 -21.99 -16.66
CA VAL A 563 -27.60 -20.77 -16.26
C VAL A 563 -28.79 -21.13 -15.37
N VAL A 564 -28.92 -20.44 -14.24
CA VAL A 564 -30.09 -20.43 -13.37
C VAL A 564 -30.68 -19.03 -13.41
N ALA A 565 -31.83 -18.87 -14.07
CA ALA A 565 -32.49 -17.60 -14.32
C ALA A 565 -34.00 -17.68 -14.03
N MET A 566 -34.66 -16.54 -13.86
CA MET A 566 -36.12 -16.46 -13.77
C MET A 566 -36.75 -16.39 -15.16
N ALA A 567 -38.06 -16.66 -15.21
CA ALA A 567 -38.81 -16.82 -16.46
C ALA A 567 -38.73 -15.62 -17.42
N GLN A 568 -38.56 -14.40 -16.91
CA GLN A 568 -38.51 -13.17 -17.72
C GLN A 568 -37.10 -12.74 -18.09
N ASP A 569 -36.06 -13.37 -17.52
CA ASP A 569 -34.70 -12.99 -17.84
C ASP A 569 -34.28 -13.49 -19.23
N LYS A 570 -33.37 -12.76 -19.88
CA LYS A 570 -32.69 -13.21 -21.11
C LYS A 570 -31.20 -13.32 -20.82
N VAL A 571 -30.84 -14.44 -20.20
CA VAL A 571 -29.47 -14.70 -19.75
C VAL A 571 -28.78 -15.69 -20.67
N GLN A 572 -27.52 -15.40 -21.02
CA GLN A 572 -26.64 -16.29 -21.76
C GLN A 572 -25.53 -16.80 -20.84
N SER A 573 -25.10 -18.06 -21.01
CA SER A 573 -23.91 -18.58 -20.34
C SER A 573 -22.72 -17.66 -20.54
N LEU A 574 -21.83 -17.59 -19.55
CA LEU A 574 -20.60 -16.81 -19.68
C LEU A 574 -19.77 -17.37 -20.84
N PRO A 575 -19.22 -16.52 -21.71
CA PRO A 575 -18.40 -17.00 -22.78
C PRO A 575 -17.12 -17.58 -22.17
N GLY A 576 -16.59 -18.67 -22.75
CA GLY A 576 -15.25 -19.18 -22.39
C GLY A 576 -14.10 -18.23 -22.77
N VAL A 577 -14.38 -16.94 -22.94
CA VAL A 577 -13.42 -15.88 -23.24
C VAL A 577 -13.28 -14.95 -22.03
N ARG A 578 -12.14 -14.26 -21.95
CA ARG A 578 -11.88 -13.29 -20.88
C ARG A 578 -12.78 -12.06 -21.07
N ILE A 579 -13.82 -11.93 -20.25
CA ILE A 579 -14.49 -10.65 -20.04
C ILE A 579 -13.50 -9.77 -19.26
N VAL A 580 -13.25 -8.57 -19.77
CA VAL A 580 -12.33 -7.58 -19.19
C VAL A 580 -13.11 -6.52 -18.42
N ARG A 581 -14.36 -6.28 -18.79
CA ARG A 581 -15.26 -5.32 -18.14
C ARG A 581 -16.68 -5.83 -18.15
N LEU A 582 -17.31 -5.88 -16.99
CA LEU A 582 -18.74 -6.05 -16.84
C LEU A 582 -19.37 -4.68 -16.65
N ARG A 583 -20.11 -4.24 -17.65
CA ARG A 583 -21.01 -3.09 -17.53
C ARG A 583 -22.38 -3.60 -17.11
N ALA A 584 -22.96 -2.98 -16.10
CA ALA A 584 -24.35 -3.16 -15.75
C ALA A 584 -25.08 -1.84 -15.95
N MET A 585 -26.25 -1.88 -16.59
CA MET A 585 -27.05 -0.72 -16.88
C MET A 585 -28.50 -1.01 -16.53
N CYS A 586 -29.07 -0.24 -15.62
CA CYS A 586 -30.50 -0.30 -15.36
C CYS A 586 -31.23 0.53 -16.41
N THR A 587 -32.17 -0.10 -17.13
CA THR A 587 -33.07 0.56 -18.06
C THR A 587 -34.50 0.35 -17.58
N GLY A 588 -35.20 1.43 -17.22
CA GLY A 588 -36.60 1.39 -16.81
C GLY A 588 -37.26 2.76 -16.96
N HIS A 589 -38.55 2.77 -17.30
CA HIS A 589 -39.37 3.97 -17.25
C HIS A 589 -40.00 4.06 -15.87
N HIS A 590 -39.52 5.01 -15.05
CA HIS A 590 -40.03 5.37 -13.72
C HIS A 590 -40.16 4.21 -12.70
N SER A 591 -39.30 4.24 -11.68
CA SER A 591 -39.33 3.42 -10.45
C SER A 591 -39.21 1.89 -10.62
N ALA A 592 -37.97 1.38 -10.77
CA ALA A 592 -37.71 -0.05 -10.62
C ALA A 592 -38.05 -0.49 -9.18
N ARG A 593 -38.72 -1.65 -9.04
CA ARG A 593 -39.15 -2.24 -7.76
C ARG A 593 -37.96 -2.58 -6.85
N ALA A 594 -36.99 -3.32 -7.40
CA ALA A 594 -35.75 -3.63 -6.72
C ALA A 594 -34.71 -2.56 -7.00
N LYS A 595 -34.16 -1.99 -5.94
CA LYS A 595 -33.10 -0.99 -6.01
C LYS A 595 -31.74 -1.57 -5.71
N ASP A 596 -31.72 -2.65 -4.93
CA ASP A 596 -30.50 -3.32 -4.50
C ASP A 596 -30.16 -4.46 -5.46
N VAL A 597 -28.98 -4.35 -6.07
CA VAL A 597 -28.41 -5.45 -6.84
C VAL A 597 -27.04 -5.80 -6.30
N ASP A 598 -26.90 -7.05 -5.87
CA ASP A 598 -25.62 -7.64 -5.49
C ASP A 598 -25.05 -8.43 -6.66
N PHE A 599 -23.81 -8.15 -7.00
CA PHE A 599 -23.03 -8.94 -7.93
C PHE A 599 -21.96 -9.69 -7.16
N LYS A 600 -21.79 -10.97 -7.45
CA LYS A 600 -20.68 -11.77 -6.97
C LYS A 600 -20.07 -12.54 -8.13
N ILE A 601 -18.82 -12.22 -8.43
CA ILE A 601 -18.06 -12.76 -9.56
C ILE A 601 -17.01 -13.69 -8.98
N LEU A 602 -17.09 -14.96 -9.32
CA LEU A 602 -16.18 -16.01 -8.87
C LEU A 602 -15.20 -16.36 -9.98
N PHE A 603 -13.95 -16.65 -9.60
CA PHE A 603 -12.81 -16.87 -10.50
C PHE A 603 -12.28 -18.29 -10.51
#